data_AF-A0A9D8SHC4-F1
#
_entry.id   AF-A0A9D8SHC4-F1
#
_cell.length_a   1.000
_cell.length_b   1.000
_cell.length_c   1.000
_cell.angle_alpha   90.00
_cell.angle_beta   90.00
_cell.angle_gamma   90.00
#
_symmetry.space_group_name_H-M   'P 1'
#
loop_
_entity.id
_entity.type
_entity.pdbx_description
1 polymer ?
#
loop_
_entity_poly.entity_id
_entity_poly.type
_entity_poly.pdbx_seq_one_letter_code
_entity_poly.pdbx_strand_id
1 'polypeptide(L)'
;YGSLILIDPQVKDDNLMAAIRRITPDQLFPESEIRHGGTNPNRYATAHPLSEQFYICVYDPFGVWNAHFTNNFGIYLLDVFGNRTLLYRDPQISCRDAFPLRTRKMQPVVPHRTLLGKPLAPGEKFQPIDESELPKTANIGLVNVYDSKYPFPEGTKISRLRVVQVLPKPNFVANQPRIGYGNQKNARRILGTVPVEEDGSAYFSVPVNIPIYFQALDENGVAVQTMRSDTYVHAGEELICQGCHEDRHSAITARPQVPQAMRRAPSTLTPDPEGTDPFNYVKLIQPILDAKCVKCHEESDDPKAIDLSRGPENEHFFTSFRNLKPYCFYFDHNHWTDPETMPGKFGSNASKLYRILTSEHHGLKLTPEELYRFTLWMDNNCDFYGAYEECTLQRQGQIVQPSLE
;
A
#
# COMPACT_ATOMS: atom_id res chain seq x y z
N TYR A 1 0.95 10.44 21.22
CA TYR A 1 0.66 10.57 22.66
C TYR A 1 0.00 9.28 23.07
N GLY A 2 0.38 8.68 24.19
CA GLY A 2 -0.02 7.30 24.49
C GLY A 2 1.00 6.61 25.38
N SER A 3 0.89 5.28 25.47
CA SER A 3 1.93 4.46 26.10
C SER A 3 3.30 4.68 25.45
N LEU A 4 4.35 4.73 26.26
CA LEU A 4 5.72 4.63 25.80
C LEU A 4 6.12 3.16 25.68
N ILE A 5 6.80 2.85 24.58
CA ILE A 5 7.26 1.50 24.25
C ILE A 5 8.73 1.49 23.91
N LEU A 6 9.36 0.33 24.10
CA LEU A 6 10.63 -0.04 23.51
C LEU A 6 10.35 -1.07 22.41
N ILE A 7 11.01 -0.91 21.27
CA ILE A 7 10.96 -1.86 20.16
C ILE A 7 12.34 -2.50 20.05
N ASP A 8 12.40 -3.83 20.16
CA ASP A 8 13.62 -4.59 19.93
C ASP A 8 13.61 -5.17 18.50
N PRO A 9 14.39 -4.61 17.57
CA PRO A 9 14.41 -5.08 16.18
C PRO A 9 15.10 -6.44 16.00
N GLN A 10 15.74 -6.99 17.04
CA GLN A 10 16.36 -8.32 16.99
C GLN A 10 15.35 -9.43 17.27
N VAL A 11 14.25 -9.11 17.97
CA VAL A 11 13.16 -10.05 18.23
C VAL A 11 12.28 -10.11 17.00
N LYS A 12 12.08 -11.33 16.49
CA LYS A 12 11.19 -11.56 15.35
C LYS A 12 9.75 -11.18 15.72
N ASP A 13 9.09 -10.45 14.82
CA ASP A 13 7.66 -10.16 14.96
C ASP A 13 6.85 -11.45 14.79
N ASP A 14 6.12 -11.81 15.84
CA ASP A 14 5.22 -12.96 15.90
C ASP A 14 3.76 -12.58 15.61
N ASN A 15 3.51 -11.33 15.19
CA ASN A 15 2.20 -10.69 15.08
C ASN A 15 1.44 -10.58 16.41
N LEU A 16 2.11 -10.81 17.55
CA LEU A 16 1.59 -10.70 18.91
C LEU A 16 2.40 -9.72 19.75
N MET A 17 3.10 -8.79 19.09
CA MET A 17 3.90 -7.73 19.72
C MET A 17 5.11 -8.24 20.52
N ALA A 18 5.68 -9.42 20.23
CA ALA A 18 6.86 -9.93 20.97
C ALA A 18 8.05 -8.95 20.99
N ALA A 19 8.25 -8.19 19.92
CA ALA A 19 9.30 -7.18 19.81
C ALA A 19 9.01 -5.89 20.62
N ILE A 20 7.80 -5.74 21.17
CA ILE A 20 7.35 -4.52 21.83
C ILE A 20 7.27 -4.75 23.34
N ARG A 21 8.01 -3.92 24.09
CA ARG A 21 7.88 -3.81 25.54
C ARG A 21 7.21 -2.50 25.91
N ARG A 22 6.09 -2.57 26.63
CA ARG A 22 5.43 -1.37 27.19
C ARG A 22 6.18 -0.90 28.45
N ILE A 23 6.63 0.35 28.45
CA ILE A 23 7.33 0.98 29.58
C ILE A 23 6.34 1.62 30.55
N THR A 24 5.22 2.12 30.04
CA THR A 24 4.16 2.78 30.83
C THR A 24 2.88 1.93 30.80
N PRO A 25 2.81 0.82 31.55
CA PRO A 25 1.65 -0.08 31.52
C PRO A 25 0.38 0.54 32.13
N ASP A 26 0.51 1.66 32.82
CA ASP A 26 -0.61 2.46 33.33
C ASP A 26 -1.39 3.17 32.22
N GLN A 27 -0.91 3.15 30.98
CA GLN A 27 -1.61 3.67 29.81
C GLN A 27 -1.94 2.60 28.79
N LEU A 28 -2.98 2.88 28.02
CA LEU A 28 -3.39 2.06 26.89
C LEU A 28 -2.70 2.51 25.60
N PHE A 29 -2.78 1.68 24.57
CA PHE A 29 -2.49 2.07 23.20
C PHE A 29 -3.67 2.86 22.62
N PRO A 30 -3.47 4.13 22.24
CA PRO A 30 -4.57 5.03 21.86
C PRO A 30 -5.45 4.54 20.70
N GLU A 31 -4.91 3.81 19.74
CA GLU A 31 -5.66 3.43 18.54
C GLU A 31 -6.18 1.99 18.57
N SER A 32 -5.58 1.13 19.41
CA SER A 32 -5.93 -0.29 19.48
C SER A 32 -6.70 -0.69 20.73
N GLU A 33 -6.52 0.00 21.87
CA GLU A 33 -7.10 -0.41 23.15
C GLU A 33 -8.22 0.51 23.65
N ILE A 34 -8.33 1.76 23.16
CA ILE A 34 -9.39 2.71 23.62
C ILE A 34 -10.80 2.16 23.37
N ARG A 35 -11.01 1.44 22.26
CA ARG A 35 -12.33 0.90 21.88
C ARG A 35 -12.90 -0.12 22.88
N HIS A 36 -12.10 -0.57 23.85
CA HIS A 36 -12.47 -1.51 24.89
C HIS A 36 -12.80 -0.87 26.25
N GLY A 37 -13.18 0.42 26.27
CA GLY A 37 -13.73 1.10 27.46
C GLY A 37 -12.69 1.80 28.34
N GLY A 38 -11.49 2.08 27.80
CA GLY A 38 -10.44 2.79 28.51
C GLY A 38 -10.66 4.30 28.64
N THR A 39 -10.18 4.89 29.74
CA THR A 39 -10.05 6.35 29.85
C THR A 39 -8.94 6.87 28.94
N ASN A 40 -8.91 8.19 28.70
CA ASN A 40 -8.01 8.85 27.75
C ASN A 40 -6.53 8.46 27.97
N PRO A 41 -5.89 7.71 27.03
CA PRO A 41 -4.57 7.15 27.24
C PRO A 41 -3.43 8.08 26.84
N ASN A 42 -3.74 9.31 26.43
CA ASN A 42 -2.79 10.24 25.83
C ASN A 42 -1.95 10.99 26.87
N ARG A 43 -1.49 10.30 27.92
CA ARG A 43 -0.77 10.93 29.03
C ARG A 43 0.71 11.08 28.80
N TYR A 44 1.35 10.22 28.01
CA TYR A 44 2.78 10.36 27.68
C TYR A 44 3.01 10.75 26.22
N ALA A 45 4.14 11.40 25.96
CA ALA A 45 4.62 11.69 24.61
C ALA A 45 6.12 11.95 24.58
N THR A 46 6.65 12.03 23.35
CA THR A 46 7.95 12.65 23.02
C THR A 46 9.07 12.17 23.95
N ALA A 47 9.24 10.84 24.01
CA ALA A 47 10.28 10.24 24.84
C ALA A 47 11.65 10.38 24.18
N HIS A 48 12.65 10.72 24.99
CA HIS A 48 14.05 10.76 24.60
C HIS A 48 14.86 9.81 25.50
N PRO A 49 15.45 8.73 24.96
CA PRO A 49 16.24 7.80 25.75
C PRO A 49 17.54 8.44 26.24
N LEU A 50 17.79 8.36 27.54
CA LEU A 50 19.07 8.72 28.16
C LEU A 50 19.97 7.49 28.28
N SER A 51 19.37 6.33 28.61
CA SER A 51 19.97 5.00 28.65
C SER A 51 18.89 3.95 28.36
N GLU A 52 19.23 2.66 28.46
CA GLU A 52 18.23 1.56 28.41
C GLU A 52 17.26 1.58 29.60
N GLN A 53 17.61 2.30 30.68
CA GLN A 53 16.84 2.33 31.92
C GLN A 53 16.10 3.65 32.15
N PHE A 54 16.59 4.76 31.61
CA PHE A 54 16.07 6.10 31.87
C PHE A 54 15.74 6.86 30.60
N TYR A 55 14.62 7.58 30.65
CA TYR A 55 14.05 8.33 29.54
C TYR A 55 13.59 9.70 30.06
N ILE A 56 13.80 10.75 29.27
CA ILE A 56 13.03 11.98 29.44
C ILE A 56 11.73 11.78 28.68
N CYS A 57 10.60 12.11 29.28
CA CYS A 57 9.32 12.08 28.60
C CYS A 57 8.46 13.27 28.99
N VAL A 58 7.43 13.49 28.18
CA VAL A 58 6.32 14.37 28.53
C VAL A 58 5.26 13.55 29.23
N TYR A 59 4.71 14.06 30.34
CA TYR A 59 3.61 13.41 31.07
C TYR A 59 2.54 14.41 31.54
N ASP A 60 1.27 14.04 31.40
CA ASP A 60 0.11 14.72 31.96
C ASP A 60 -0.42 13.95 33.20
N PRO A 61 -0.20 14.47 34.43
CA PRO A 61 -0.68 13.85 35.67
C PRO A 61 -2.19 14.01 35.86
N PHE A 62 -2.84 14.95 35.17
CA PHE A 62 -4.26 15.21 35.33
C PHE A 62 -5.09 14.28 34.45
N GLY A 63 -4.53 13.83 33.32
CA GLY A 63 -5.19 12.88 32.43
C GLY A 63 -6.45 13.43 31.78
N VAL A 64 -6.55 14.76 31.71
CA VAL A 64 -7.70 15.44 31.14
C VAL A 64 -7.22 16.13 29.86
N TRP A 65 -7.55 15.55 28.71
CA TRP A 65 -7.52 16.31 27.46
C TRP A 65 -8.70 17.28 27.52
N ASN A 66 -8.48 18.40 28.19
CA ASN A 66 -9.42 19.49 28.29
C ASN A 66 -8.77 20.70 27.65
N ALA A 67 -9.41 21.20 26.60
CA ALA A 67 -9.00 22.37 25.83
C ALA A 67 -8.90 23.66 26.67
N HIS A 68 -9.34 23.64 27.93
CA HIS A 68 -9.29 24.77 28.86
C HIS A 68 -8.05 24.82 29.76
N PHE A 69 -7.20 23.79 29.78
CA PHE A 69 -5.93 23.85 30.51
C PHE A 69 -4.77 24.17 29.57
N THR A 70 -4.04 25.23 29.87
CA THR A 70 -2.88 25.66 29.08
C THR A 70 -1.58 24.94 29.46
N ASN A 71 -1.51 24.30 30.64
CA ASN A 71 -0.29 23.77 31.27
C ASN A 71 -0.33 22.27 31.66
N ASN A 72 -1.08 21.43 30.93
CA ASN A 72 -1.28 20.02 31.28
C ASN A 72 0.02 19.20 31.35
N PHE A 73 0.91 19.42 30.39
CA PHE A 73 2.11 18.60 30.23
C PHE A 73 3.32 19.16 30.96
N GLY A 74 4.04 18.29 31.65
CA GLY A 74 5.35 18.57 32.23
C GLY A 74 6.42 17.64 31.66
N ILE A 75 7.68 18.00 31.87
CA ILE A 75 8.85 17.18 31.54
C ILE A 75 9.20 16.32 32.75
N TYR A 76 9.29 15.02 32.55
CA TYR A 76 9.58 14.03 33.59
C TYR A 76 10.79 13.18 33.21
N LEU A 77 11.53 12.76 34.21
CA LEU A 77 12.42 11.60 34.13
C LEU A 77 11.56 10.36 34.41
N LEU A 78 11.58 9.41 33.50
CA LEU A 78 10.90 8.13 33.57
C LEU A 78 11.95 7.01 33.59
N ASP A 79 11.74 6.01 34.43
CA ASP A 79 12.52 4.77 34.38
C ASP A 79 11.73 3.60 33.76
N VAL A 80 12.42 2.49 33.47
CA VAL A 80 11.83 1.26 32.92
C VAL A 80 10.83 0.55 33.85
N PHE A 81 10.73 0.97 35.12
CA PHE A 81 9.79 0.42 36.10
C PHE A 81 8.51 1.29 36.22
N GLY A 82 8.45 2.42 35.51
CA GLY A 82 7.31 3.34 35.51
C GLY A 82 7.39 4.44 36.58
N ASN A 83 8.51 4.55 37.30
CA ASN A 83 8.70 5.65 38.26
C ASN A 83 8.93 6.96 37.51
N ARG A 84 8.39 8.04 38.06
CA ARG A 84 8.36 9.36 37.43
C ARG A 84 8.87 10.42 38.39
N THR A 85 9.83 11.22 37.93
CA THR A 85 10.31 12.40 38.65
C THR A 85 10.05 13.62 37.80
N LEU A 86 9.28 14.58 38.32
CA LEU A 86 9.06 15.86 37.64
C LEU A 86 10.39 16.61 37.54
N LEU A 87 10.83 16.91 36.31
CA LEU A 87 12.01 17.73 36.06
C LEU A 87 11.64 19.19 35.91
N TYR A 88 10.58 19.46 35.15
CA TYR A 88 10.14 20.83 34.88
C TYR A 88 8.67 20.88 34.51
N ARG A 89 7.98 21.88 35.05
CA ARG A 89 6.62 22.25 34.66
C ARG A 89 6.48 23.75 34.76
N ASP A 90 6.02 24.35 33.68
CA ASP A 90 5.62 25.74 33.68
C ASP A 90 4.17 25.87 34.19
N PRO A 91 3.86 26.84 35.06
CA PRO A 91 2.51 27.02 35.58
C PRO A 91 1.53 27.60 34.55
N GLN A 92 2.00 28.19 33.45
CA GLN A 92 1.16 28.86 32.44
C GLN A 92 1.08 28.09 31.13
N ILE A 93 2.13 27.36 30.74
CA ILE A 93 2.20 26.65 29.46
C ILE A 93 2.52 25.15 29.60
N SER A 94 2.14 24.38 28.59
CA SER A 94 2.47 22.96 28.51
C SER A 94 3.91 22.78 28.02
N CYS A 95 4.72 22.06 28.78
CA CYS A 95 6.10 21.75 28.40
C CYS A 95 6.12 20.46 27.58
N ARG A 96 6.65 20.52 26.34
CA ARG A 96 6.73 19.38 25.41
C ARG A 96 8.11 19.28 24.74
N ASP A 97 8.35 18.17 24.06
CA ASP A 97 9.48 17.98 23.13
C ASP A 97 10.87 18.29 23.73
N ALA A 98 11.11 17.87 24.97
CA ALA A 98 12.39 18.08 25.62
C ALA A 98 13.51 17.31 24.91
N PHE A 99 14.53 18.03 24.44
CA PHE A 99 15.74 17.47 23.86
C PHE A 99 16.96 17.81 24.72
N PRO A 100 17.68 16.80 25.26
CA PRO A 100 18.92 17.03 25.99
C PRO A 100 19.99 17.67 25.11
N LEU A 101 20.59 18.75 25.61
CA LEU A 101 21.81 19.31 25.03
C LEU A 101 23.00 18.46 25.48
N ARG A 102 23.53 17.63 24.58
CA ARG A 102 24.70 16.78 24.82
C ARG A 102 25.52 16.63 23.54
N THR A 103 26.83 16.43 23.69
CA THR A 103 27.69 15.99 22.59
C THR A 103 27.19 14.64 22.05
N ARG A 104 27.13 14.49 20.72
CA ARG A 104 26.74 13.24 20.04
C ARG A 104 27.80 12.86 19.02
N LYS A 105 28.01 11.56 18.82
CA LYS A 105 28.83 11.07 17.71
C LYS A 105 28.16 11.45 16.40
N MET A 106 28.92 12.05 15.48
CA MET A 106 28.43 12.31 14.12
C MET A 106 28.06 10.99 13.45
N GLN A 107 26.88 10.92 12.85
CA GLN A 107 26.45 9.72 12.13
C GLN A 107 27.35 9.48 10.91
N PRO A 108 27.60 8.22 10.52
CA PRO A 108 28.31 7.93 9.29
C PRO A 108 27.59 8.56 8.09
N VAL A 109 28.36 9.17 7.17
CA VAL A 109 27.83 9.61 5.88
C VAL A 109 27.67 8.39 4.99
N VAL A 110 26.44 8.10 4.58
CA VAL A 110 26.16 7.03 3.62
C VAL A 110 26.43 7.54 2.20
N PRO A 111 27.08 6.75 1.32
CA PRO A 111 27.27 7.14 -0.08
C PRO A 111 25.93 7.41 -0.75
N HIS A 112 25.85 8.52 -1.46
CA HIS A 112 24.65 8.88 -2.19
C HIS A 112 24.56 8.05 -3.48
N ARG A 113 23.43 7.37 -3.69
CA ARG A 113 23.18 6.47 -4.83
C ARG A 113 22.12 7.00 -5.80
N THR A 114 21.82 8.30 -5.76
CA THR A 114 20.90 8.95 -6.70
C THR A 114 21.59 10.14 -7.37
N LEU A 115 20.98 10.70 -8.41
CA LEU A 115 21.50 11.90 -9.07
C LEU A 115 21.04 13.19 -8.40
N LEU A 116 20.00 13.15 -7.56
CA LEU A 116 19.37 14.33 -6.96
C LEU A 116 20.16 14.96 -5.80
N GLY A 117 21.05 14.21 -5.16
CA GLY A 117 21.76 14.64 -3.94
C GLY A 117 23.25 14.29 -3.96
N LYS A 118 23.90 14.36 -5.13
CA LYS A 118 25.33 14.06 -5.30
C LYS A 118 26.15 14.66 -4.14
N PRO A 119 27.01 13.87 -3.47
CA PRO A 119 27.78 14.39 -2.34
C PRO A 119 28.69 15.49 -2.85
N LEU A 120 28.65 16.65 -2.19
CA LEU A 120 29.51 17.77 -2.50
C LEU A 120 30.93 17.47 -2.00
N ALA A 121 31.94 17.80 -2.79
CA ALA A 121 33.30 17.82 -2.25
C ALA A 121 33.37 18.89 -1.14
N PRO A 122 34.28 18.75 -0.15
CA PRO A 122 34.43 19.75 0.89
C PRO A 122 34.64 21.16 0.31
N GLY A 123 33.71 22.08 0.60
CA GLY A 123 33.74 23.46 0.09
C GLY A 123 32.88 23.72 -1.16
N GLU A 124 32.32 22.68 -1.78
CA GLU A 124 31.36 22.85 -2.87
C GLU A 124 29.95 23.18 -2.33
N LYS A 125 29.21 23.99 -3.08
CA LYS A 125 27.81 24.29 -2.81
C LYS A 125 26.93 23.35 -3.62
N PHE A 126 25.80 22.95 -3.05
CA PHE A 126 24.78 22.18 -3.76
C PHE A 126 24.38 22.93 -5.03
N GLN A 127 24.53 22.28 -6.17
CA GLN A 127 23.95 22.73 -7.42
C GLN A 127 22.86 21.74 -7.82
N PRO A 128 21.57 22.14 -7.83
CA PRO A 128 20.53 21.28 -8.32
C PRO A 128 20.80 20.95 -9.80
N ILE A 129 20.66 19.67 -10.15
CA ILE A 129 20.66 19.25 -11.55
C ILE A 129 19.30 19.64 -12.13
N ASP A 130 19.29 20.18 -13.35
CA ASP A 130 18.05 20.47 -14.06
C ASP A 130 17.23 19.18 -14.23
N GLU A 131 15.94 19.21 -13.88
CA GLU A 131 15.06 18.04 -13.97
C GLU A 131 14.91 17.52 -15.41
N SER A 132 15.16 18.35 -16.42
CA SER A 132 15.18 17.95 -17.82
C SER A 132 16.39 17.08 -18.18
N GLU A 133 17.48 17.18 -17.42
CA GLU A 133 18.69 16.37 -17.60
C GLU A 133 18.64 15.04 -16.85
N LEU A 134 17.68 14.87 -15.94
CA LEU A 134 17.54 13.66 -15.15
C LEU A 134 16.85 12.53 -15.96
N PRO A 135 17.34 11.28 -15.85
CA PRO A 135 16.62 10.11 -16.34
C PRO A 135 15.18 10.08 -15.83
N LYS A 136 14.23 9.84 -16.73
CA LYS A 136 12.81 9.71 -16.39
C LYS A 136 12.44 8.32 -15.87
N THR A 137 13.35 7.36 -16.01
CA THR A 137 13.20 5.99 -15.52
C THR A 137 14.41 5.56 -14.69
N ALA A 138 14.19 4.59 -13.80
CA ALA A 138 15.21 3.90 -13.04
C ALA A 138 14.89 2.39 -12.99
N ASN A 139 15.88 1.58 -12.61
CA ASN A 139 15.80 0.13 -12.73
C ASN A 139 15.47 -0.53 -11.39
N ILE A 140 14.63 -1.56 -11.46
CA ILE A 140 14.27 -2.42 -10.34
C ILE A 140 14.60 -3.87 -10.70
N GLY A 141 15.28 -4.55 -9.79
CA GLY A 141 15.55 -5.99 -9.87
C GLY A 141 14.88 -6.76 -8.75
N LEU A 142 14.35 -7.93 -9.06
CA LEU A 142 13.87 -8.93 -8.11
C LEU A 142 14.72 -10.19 -8.30
N VAL A 143 15.37 -10.63 -7.23
CA VAL A 143 16.24 -11.81 -7.26
C VAL A 143 15.42 -13.10 -7.35
N ASN A 144 14.36 -13.22 -6.54
CA ASN A 144 13.49 -14.40 -6.56
C ASN A 144 12.09 -14.12 -6.01
N VAL A 145 11.06 -14.17 -6.85
CA VAL A 145 9.68 -14.00 -6.41
C VAL A 145 9.21 -15.05 -5.40
N TYR A 146 9.81 -16.26 -5.42
CA TYR A 146 9.45 -17.36 -4.52
C TYR A 146 10.15 -17.30 -3.15
N ASP A 147 11.07 -16.35 -2.97
CA ASP A 147 11.62 -16.03 -1.65
C ASP A 147 10.62 -15.09 -0.94
N SER A 148 9.61 -15.68 -0.31
CA SER A 148 8.47 -14.95 0.25
C SER A 148 8.18 -15.38 1.70
N LYS A 149 7.73 -14.44 2.54
CA LYS A 149 7.34 -14.73 3.94
C LYS A 149 6.33 -15.88 4.05
N TYR A 150 5.40 -15.94 3.11
CA TYR A 150 4.41 -17.02 3.02
C TYR A 150 4.61 -17.82 1.75
N PRO A 151 4.59 -19.17 1.82
CA PRO A 151 4.72 -20.00 0.63
C PRO A 151 3.52 -19.76 -0.30
N PHE A 152 3.77 -19.83 -1.61
CA PHE A 152 2.71 -19.79 -2.61
C PHE A 152 1.95 -21.12 -2.63
N PRO A 153 0.70 -21.14 -3.13
CA PRO A 153 -0.01 -22.39 -3.36
C PRO A 153 0.84 -23.35 -4.20
N GLU A 154 0.73 -24.65 -3.91
CA GLU A 154 1.50 -25.68 -4.60
C GLU A 154 1.30 -25.62 -6.13
N GLY A 155 2.38 -25.76 -6.88
CA GLY A 155 2.36 -25.71 -8.35
C GLY A 155 2.21 -24.29 -8.95
N THR A 156 2.13 -23.25 -8.13
CA THR A 156 2.05 -21.87 -8.65
C THR A 156 3.29 -21.50 -9.45
N LYS A 157 3.10 -21.13 -10.72
CA LYS A 157 4.12 -20.53 -11.57
C LYS A 157 3.82 -19.04 -11.77
N ILE A 158 4.73 -18.18 -11.30
CA ILE A 158 4.67 -16.75 -11.59
C ILE A 158 5.28 -16.50 -12.98
N SER A 159 4.52 -15.83 -13.85
CA SER A 159 4.91 -15.52 -15.22
C SER A 159 5.29 -14.05 -15.41
N ARG A 160 4.66 -13.15 -14.65
CA ARG A 160 4.80 -11.70 -14.81
C ARG A 160 4.69 -10.98 -13.47
N LEU A 161 5.27 -9.78 -13.39
CA LEU A 161 4.90 -8.79 -12.38
C LEU A 161 4.04 -7.71 -13.03
N ARG A 162 2.96 -7.30 -12.34
CA ARG A 162 2.20 -6.08 -12.68
C ARG A 162 2.74 -4.92 -11.85
N VAL A 163 2.96 -3.78 -12.49
CA VAL A 163 3.37 -2.52 -11.85
C VAL A 163 2.16 -1.60 -11.79
N VAL A 164 1.79 -1.20 -10.58
CA VAL A 164 0.59 -0.39 -10.31
C VAL A 164 0.99 0.88 -9.59
N GLN A 165 0.56 2.05 -10.06
CA GLN A 165 0.69 3.30 -9.34
C GLN A 165 -0.60 3.57 -8.56
N VAL A 166 -0.43 3.99 -7.30
CA VAL A 166 -1.52 4.52 -6.47
C VAL A 166 -1.56 6.02 -6.64
N LEU A 167 -2.71 6.55 -7.06
CA LEU A 167 -2.85 7.97 -7.35
C LEU A 167 -3.14 8.76 -6.08
N PRO A 168 -2.39 9.85 -5.82
CA PRO A 168 -2.67 10.74 -4.71
C PRO A 168 -4.04 11.38 -4.83
N LYS A 169 -4.71 11.54 -3.69
CA LYS A 169 -5.99 12.23 -3.65
C LYS A 169 -5.79 13.74 -3.48
N PRO A 170 -6.40 14.60 -4.32
CA PRO A 170 -6.23 16.05 -4.21
C PRO A 170 -7.01 16.71 -3.06
N ASN A 171 -7.84 15.96 -2.32
CA ASN A 171 -8.62 16.47 -1.20
C ASN A 171 -8.59 15.55 0.02
N PHE A 172 -8.85 16.12 1.21
CA PHE A 172 -8.78 15.43 2.50
C PHE A 172 -10.06 14.65 2.86
N VAL A 173 -11.13 14.77 2.08
CA VAL A 173 -12.44 14.22 2.45
C VAL A 173 -12.52 12.76 2.03
N ALA A 174 -12.61 11.84 2.98
CA ALA A 174 -12.73 10.40 2.70
C ALA A 174 -13.88 10.09 1.71
N ASN A 175 -13.62 9.25 0.70
CA ASN A 175 -14.61 8.79 -0.29
C ASN A 175 -15.36 9.88 -1.08
N GLN A 176 -14.81 11.09 -1.20
CA GLN A 176 -15.37 12.13 -2.08
C GLN A 176 -14.40 12.53 -3.20
N PRO A 177 -14.65 12.13 -4.47
CA PRO A 177 -15.65 11.15 -4.86
C PRO A 177 -15.29 9.74 -4.37
N ARG A 178 -16.28 8.84 -4.41
CA ARG A 178 -16.06 7.42 -4.13
C ARG A 178 -15.51 6.76 -5.37
N ILE A 179 -14.32 6.17 -5.29
CA ILE A 179 -13.62 5.61 -6.44
C ILE A 179 -14.05 4.18 -6.77
N GLY A 180 -14.36 3.36 -5.76
CA GLY A 180 -14.76 1.97 -5.96
C GLY A 180 -15.45 1.35 -4.73
N TYR A 181 -15.35 0.02 -4.59
CA TYR A 181 -16.00 -0.69 -3.48
C TYR A 181 -15.35 -0.41 -2.12
N GLY A 182 -14.02 -0.39 -2.04
CA GLY A 182 -13.29 -0.24 -0.78
C GLY A 182 -13.47 1.14 -0.14
N ASN A 183 -13.73 1.18 1.16
CA ASN A 183 -13.75 2.45 1.91
C ASN A 183 -12.33 3.03 2.03
N GLN A 184 -12.20 4.33 1.78
CA GLN A 184 -10.94 5.09 1.89
C GLN A 184 -9.80 4.48 1.06
N LYS A 185 -10.12 4.00 -0.14
CA LYS A 185 -9.13 3.51 -1.11
C LYS A 185 -8.88 4.55 -2.18
N ASN A 186 -7.63 4.57 -2.64
CA ASN A 186 -7.19 5.48 -3.68
C ASN A 186 -7.45 4.92 -5.07
N ALA A 187 -7.54 5.83 -6.04
CA ALA A 187 -7.54 5.48 -7.45
C ALA A 187 -6.19 4.89 -7.87
N ARG A 188 -6.21 4.10 -8.93
CA ARG A 188 -5.05 3.36 -9.42
C ARG A 188 -4.89 3.54 -10.92
N ARG A 189 -3.66 3.37 -11.36
CA ARG A 189 -3.33 3.15 -12.76
C ARG A 189 -2.34 2.01 -12.90
N ILE A 190 -2.55 1.19 -13.93
CA ILE A 190 -1.68 0.08 -14.25
C ILE A 190 -0.66 0.55 -15.27
N LEU A 191 0.60 0.66 -14.85
CA LEU A 191 1.68 1.10 -15.74
C LEU A 191 2.08 0.02 -16.74
N GLY A 192 1.74 -1.24 -16.41
CA GLY A 192 1.92 -2.39 -17.28
C GLY A 192 2.51 -3.57 -16.53
N THR A 193 3.10 -4.48 -17.28
CA THR A 193 3.62 -5.75 -16.78
C THR A 193 4.98 -6.08 -17.35
N VAL A 194 5.75 -6.89 -16.64
CA VAL A 194 7.11 -7.34 -17.01
C VAL A 194 7.23 -8.84 -16.80
N PRO A 195 8.07 -9.54 -17.59
CA PRO A 195 8.25 -10.98 -17.44
C PRO A 195 8.99 -11.33 -16.13
N VAL A 196 8.63 -12.47 -15.57
CA VAL A 196 9.40 -13.17 -14.53
C VAL A 196 10.03 -14.39 -15.18
N GLU A 197 11.34 -14.54 -15.02
CA GLU A 197 12.10 -15.66 -15.58
C GLU A 197 11.84 -16.96 -14.81
N GLU A 198 12.25 -18.09 -15.38
CA GLU A 198 12.03 -19.41 -14.76
C GLU A 198 12.70 -19.56 -13.39
N ASP A 199 13.79 -18.83 -13.12
CA ASP A 199 14.47 -18.82 -11.82
C ASP A 199 13.83 -17.89 -10.77
N GLY A 200 12.66 -17.33 -11.11
CA GLY A 200 11.87 -16.41 -10.29
C GLY A 200 12.32 -14.96 -10.34
N SER A 201 13.32 -14.61 -11.16
CA SER A 201 13.88 -13.26 -11.21
C SER A 201 13.16 -12.33 -12.18
N ALA A 202 13.21 -11.03 -11.90
CA ALA A 202 12.72 -9.99 -12.81
C ALA A 202 13.67 -8.79 -12.81
N TYR A 203 13.79 -8.10 -13.94
CA TYR A 203 14.60 -6.89 -14.07
C TYR A 203 13.97 -5.94 -15.10
N PHE A 204 13.64 -4.73 -14.67
CA PHE A 204 12.79 -3.82 -15.45
C PHE A 204 12.97 -2.36 -15.08
N SER A 205 12.58 -1.47 -15.98
CA SER A 205 12.62 -0.02 -15.78
C SER A 205 11.23 0.52 -15.44
N VAL A 206 11.16 1.44 -14.48
CA VAL A 206 9.93 2.14 -14.06
C VAL A 206 10.14 3.64 -14.04
N PRO A 207 9.07 4.46 -14.07
CA PRO A 207 9.17 5.91 -13.87
C PRO A 207 9.78 6.28 -12.51
N VAL A 208 10.58 7.36 -12.49
CA VAL A 208 11.18 7.87 -11.25
C VAL A 208 10.22 8.74 -10.45
N ASN A 209 10.36 8.74 -9.12
CA ASN A 209 9.56 9.53 -8.17
C ASN A 209 8.04 9.24 -8.23
N ILE A 210 7.64 8.08 -8.77
CA ILE A 210 6.25 7.65 -8.85
C ILE A 210 6.01 6.53 -7.82
N PRO A 211 4.99 6.64 -6.94
CA PRO A 211 4.67 5.60 -5.97
C PRO A 211 4.03 4.40 -6.66
N ILE A 212 4.74 3.27 -6.65
CA ILE A 212 4.36 2.02 -7.30
C ILE A 212 4.33 0.85 -6.34
N TYR A 213 3.51 -0.15 -6.65
CA TYR A 213 3.52 -1.46 -6.00
C TYR A 213 3.45 -2.59 -7.04
N PHE A 214 3.82 -3.80 -6.62
CA PHE A 214 3.88 -4.96 -7.49
C PHE A 214 2.80 -6.01 -7.16
N GLN A 215 2.34 -6.70 -8.21
CA GLN A 215 1.56 -7.93 -8.08
C GLN A 215 2.28 -9.07 -8.81
N ALA A 216 2.45 -10.21 -8.14
CA ALA A 216 2.98 -11.42 -8.77
C ALA A 216 1.83 -12.15 -9.49
N LEU A 217 1.91 -12.25 -10.82
CA LEU A 217 0.87 -12.84 -11.65
C LEU A 217 1.22 -14.27 -12.05
N ASP A 218 0.25 -15.17 -11.97
CA ASP A 218 0.38 -16.51 -12.53
C ASP A 218 0.33 -16.52 -14.08
N GLU A 219 0.36 -17.70 -14.67
CA GLU A 219 0.26 -17.89 -16.13
C GLU A 219 -1.09 -17.47 -16.74
N ASN A 220 -2.14 -17.36 -15.93
CA ASN A 220 -3.47 -16.89 -16.34
C ASN A 220 -3.63 -15.37 -16.16
N GLY A 221 -2.59 -14.68 -15.68
CA GLY A 221 -2.61 -13.25 -15.41
C GLY A 221 -3.34 -12.87 -14.12
N VAL A 222 -3.59 -13.84 -13.23
CA VAL A 222 -4.22 -13.64 -11.92
C VAL A 222 -3.17 -13.32 -10.88
N ALA A 223 -3.41 -12.28 -10.08
CA ALA A 223 -2.52 -11.92 -8.99
C ALA A 223 -2.55 -12.97 -7.88
N VAL A 224 -1.42 -13.64 -7.66
CA VAL A 224 -1.20 -14.61 -6.58
C VAL A 224 -0.84 -13.89 -5.28
N GLN A 225 -0.06 -12.82 -5.37
CA GLN A 225 0.28 -11.96 -4.24
C GLN A 225 0.31 -10.49 -4.67
N THR A 226 -0.09 -9.58 -3.78
CA THR A 226 0.02 -8.14 -3.99
C THR A 226 0.76 -7.48 -2.84
N MET A 227 1.62 -6.53 -3.17
CA MET A 227 2.12 -5.57 -2.19
C MET A 227 0.97 -4.73 -1.63
N ARG A 228 1.11 -4.37 -0.36
CA ARG A 228 0.16 -3.54 0.42
C ARG A 228 0.81 -2.26 0.94
N SER A 229 2.01 -1.98 0.43
CA SER A 229 2.78 -0.75 0.55
C SER A 229 3.15 -0.31 -0.87
N ASP A 230 3.63 0.92 -1.00
CA ASP A 230 4.28 1.43 -2.19
C ASP A 230 5.80 1.51 -1.99
N THR A 231 6.49 1.65 -3.11
CA THR A 231 7.90 2.00 -3.21
C THR A 231 8.07 2.97 -4.39
N TYR A 232 9.23 3.57 -4.52
CA TYR A 232 9.58 4.43 -5.64
C TYR A 232 11.09 4.39 -5.82
N VAL A 233 11.54 4.86 -6.97
CA VAL A 233 12.97 4.98 -7.31
C VAL A 233 13.27 6.40 -7.77
N HIS A 234 14.45 6.89 -7.41
CA HIS A 234 14.95 8.19 -7.87
C HIS A 234 15.72 8.08 -9.18
N ALA A 235 15.92 9.23 -9.83
CA ALA A 235 16.79 9.32 -11.01
C ALA A 235 18.21 8.82 -10.69
N GLY A 236 18.67 7.83 -11.47
CA GLY A 236 19.97 7.16 -11.32
C GLY A 236 20.07 6.16 -10.17
N GLU A 237 18.96 5.85 -9.49
CA GLU A 237 18.90 4.78 -8.51
C GLU A 237 18.74 3.41 -9.18
N GLU A 238 19.21 2.37 -8.48
CA GLU A 238 18.87 0.98 -8.78
C GLU A 238 18.40 0.31 -7.48
N LEU A 239 17.16 -0.17 -7.49
CA LEU A 239 16.53 -0.84 -6.36
C LEU A 239 16.53 -2.35 -6.59
N ILE A 240 17.03 -3.12 -5.62
CA ILE A 240 17.04 -4.58 -5.68
C ILE A 240 16.23 -5.16 -4.52
N CYS A 241 15.23 -5.94 -4.85
CA CYS A 241 14.46 -6.77 -3.92
C CYS A 241 15.05 -8.19 -3.90
N GLN A 242 15.31 -8.71 -2.71
CA GLN A 242 15.71 -10.11 -2.57
C GLN A 242 14.53 -11.04 -2.88
N GLY A 243 13.36 -10.74 -2.34
CA GLY A 243 12.18 -11.57 -2.50
C GLY A 243 10.87 -10.80 -2.50
N CYS A 244 9.75 -11.54 -2.51
CA CYS A 244 8.41 -10.98 -2.42
C CYS A 244 8.00 -10.91 -0.94
N HIS A 245 8.48 -9.88 -0.24
CA HIS A 245 8.32 -9.71 1.20
C HIS A 245 9.05 -10.81 1.99
N GLU A 246 10.33 -11.01 1.69
CA GLU A 246 11.21 -12.03 2.30
C GLU A 246 11.37 -11.85 3.83
N ASP A 247 11.77 -12.92 4.52
CA ASP A 247 12.00 -12.88 5.96
C ASP A 247 13.27 -12.07 6.28
N ARG A 248 13.09 -10.93 6.95
CA ARG A 248 14.18 -10.01 7.34
C ARG A 248 15.19 -10.62 8.32
N HIS A 249 14.83 -11.68 9.03
CA HIS A 249 15.74 -12.40 9.94
C HIS A 249 16.41 -13.60 9.27
N SER A 250 16.09 -13.88 8.01
CA SER A 250 16.77 -14.93 7.25
C SER A 250 18.12 -14.42 6.72
N ALA A 251 19.11 -15.31 6.73
CA ALA A 251 20.35 -15.04 6.02
C ALA A 251 20.09 -15.10 4.50
N ILE A 252 20.73 -14.21 3.76
CA ILE A 252 20.67 -14.23 2.29
C ILE A 252 21.16 -15.60 1.81
N THR A 253 20.31 -16.31 1.08
CA THR A 253 20.71 -17.56 0.44
C THR A 253 21.64 -17.23 -0.72
N ALA A 254 22.93 -17.50 -0.56
CA ALA A 254 23.92 -17.28 -1.61
C ALA A 254 23.54 -18.07 -2.87
N ARG A 255 23.31 -17.35 -3.98
CA ARG A 255 23.06 -17.98 -5.28
C ARG A 255 24.39 -18.21 -6.00
N PRO A 256 24.63 -19.41 -6.57
CA PRO A 256 25.85 -19.68 -7.33
C PRO A 256 25.90 -18.93 -8.67
N GLN A 257 24.78 -18.38 -9.12
CA GLN A 257 24.68 -17.69 -10.40
C GLN A 257 23.90 -16.38 -10.27
N VAL A 258 24.27 -15.40 -11.10
CA VAL A 258 23.52 -14.16 -11.29
C VAL A 258 22.10 -14.50 -11.77
N PRO A 259 21.04 -13.89 -11.21
CA PRO A 259 19.66 -14.14 -11.65
C PRO A 259 19.48 -13.92 -13.16
N GLN A 260 18.68 -14.74 -13.82
CA GLN A 260 18.53 -14.73 -15.29
C GLN A 260 18.13 -13.34 -15.82
N ALA A 261 17.20 -12.66 -15.15
CA ALA A 261 16.73 -11.35 -15.60
C ALA A 261 17.84 -10.28 -15.55
N MET A 262 18.82 -10.42 -14.65
CA MET A 262 19.95 -9.49 -14.49
C MET A 262 21.10 -9.76 -15.48
N ARG A 263 20.98 -10.79 -16.34
CA ARG A 263 21.96 -11.08 -17.41
C ARG A 263 21.65 -10.35 -18.71
N ARG A 264 20.53 -9.62 -18.76
CA ARG A 264 20.05 -8.88 -19.93
C ARG A 264 19.68 -7.45 -19.52
N ALA A 265 19.42 -6.62 -20.52
CA ALA A 265 18.88 -5.28 -20.30
C ALA A 265 17.53 -5.34 -19.56
N PRO A 266 17.20 -4.30 -18.76
CA PRO A 266 15.92 -4.24 -18.06
C PRO A 266 14.76 -4.24 -19.07
N SER A 267 13.71 -4.98 -18.75
CA SER A 267 12.48 -4.98 -19.55
C SER A 267 11.76 -3.63 -19.46
N THR A 268 11.22 -3.17 -20.59
CA THR A 268 10.21 -2.11 -20.61
C THR A 268 8.85 -2.66 -20.21
N LEU A 269 8.02 -1.83 -19.58
CA LEU A 269 6.65 -2.20 -19.22
C LEU A 269 5.81 -2.45 -20.48
N THR A 270 5.15 -3.61 -20.54
CA THR A 270 4.12 -3.87 -21.54
C THR A 270 2.78 -3.34 -21.04
N PRO A 271 2.14 -2.38 -21.74
CA PRO A 271 0.87 -1.81 -21.31
C PRO A 271 -0.24 -2.86 -21.18
N ASP A 272 -1.15 -2.62 -20.23
CA ASP A 272 -2.38 -3.40 -20.07
C ASP A 272 -3.51 -2.87 -20.98
N PRO A 273 -4.64 -3.60 -21.10
CA PRO A 273 -5.73 -3.22 -22.01
C PRO A 273 -6.31 -1.82 -21.72
N GLU A 274 -6.96 -1.22 -22.72
CA GLU A 274 -7.60 0.09 -22.55
C GLU A 274 -8.57 0.11 -21.35
N GLY A 275 -8.52 1.19 -20.56
CA GLY A 275 -9.32 1.37 -19.35
C GLY A 275 -8.58 1.02 -18.05
N THR A 276 -7.24 0.89 -18.09
CA THR A 276 -6.42 0.62 -16.90
C THR A 276 -5.43 1.73 -16.54
N ASP A 277 -5.22 2.70 -17.44
CA ASP A 277 -4.25 3.80 -17.27
C ASP A 277 -4.87 5.19 -17.55
N PRO A 278 -5.54 5.81 -16.56
CA PRO A 278 -5.96 5.23 -15.28
C PRO A 278 -7.19 4.32 -15.40
N PHE A 279 -7.56 3.64 -14.31
CA PHE A 279 -8.71 2.72 -14.30
C PHE A 279 -10.01 3.36 -14.78
N ASN A 280 -10.80 2.65 -15.58
CA ASN A 280 -12.14 3.08 -15.95
C ASN A 280 -13.01 1.85 -16.19
N TYR A 281 -13.91 1.55 -15.25
CA TYR A 281 -14.80 0.39 -15.34
C TYR A 281 -15.72 0.43 -16.58
N VAL A 282 -16.13 1.62 -17.00
CA VAL A 282 -17.02 1.82 -18.16
C VAL A 282 -16.33 1.42 -19.45
N LYS A 283 -15.01 1.60 -19.56
CA LYS A 283 -14.21 1.08 -20.69
C LYS A 283 -13.79 -0.38 -20.50
N LEU A 284 -13.41 -0.73 -19.27
CA LEU A 284 -12.74 -2.01 -19.00
C LEU A 284 -13.70 -3.20 -18.96
N ILE A 285 -14.86 -3.04 -18.31
CA ILE A 285 -15.76 -4.15 -17.94
C ILE A 285 -17.12 -4.05 -18.60
N GLN A 286 -17.76 -2.87 -18.55
CA GLN A 286 -19.13 -2.72 -19.03
C GLN A 286 -19.34 -3.18 -20.49
N PRO A 287 -18.42 -2.98 -21.45
CA PRO A 287 -18.63 -3.42 -22.83
C PRO A 287 -18.75 -4.94 -22.94
N ILE A 288 -18.06 -5.70 -22.09
CA ILE A 288 -18.16 -7.16 -22.04
C ILE A 288 -19.53 -7.56 -21.48
N LEU A 289 -19.98 -6.89 -20.41
CA LEU A 289 -21.29 -7.11 -19.81
C LEU A 289 -22.41 -6.80 -20.81
N ASP A 290 -22.35 -5.66 -21.49
CA ASP A 290 -23.33 -5.24 -22.50
C ASP A 290 -23.46 -6.29 -23.61
N ALA A 291 -22.32 -6.84 -24.06
CA ALA A 291 -22.28 -7.81 -25.16
C ALA A 291 -22.71 -9.23 -24.76
N LYS A 292 -22.42 -9.66 -23.52
CA LYS A 292 -22.48 -11.09 -23.15
C LYS A 292 -23.33 -11.42 -21.93
N CYS A 293 -23.72 -10.43 -21.14
CA CYS A 293 -24.39 -10.65 -19.87
C CYS A 293 -25.76 -9.96 -19.80
N VAL A 294 -25.85 -8.68 -20.20
CA VAL A 294 -27.03 -7.83 -19.97
C VAL A 294 -28.31 -8.47 -20.49
N LYS A 295 -28.32 -9.02 -21.70
CA LYS A 295 -29.53 -9.64 -22.28
C LYS A 295 -30.19 -10.65 -21.32
N CYS A 296 -29.42 -11.61 -20.81
CA CYS A 296 -29.95 -12.61 -19.86
C CYS A 296 -30.16 -12.02 -18.46
N HIS A 297 -29.40 -11.00 -18.08
CA HIS A 297 -29.45 -10.40 -16.74
C HIS A 297 -30.51 -9.29 -16.60
N GLU A 298 -31.16 -8.89 -17.69
CA GLU A 298 -32.27 -7.93 -17.73
C GLU A 298 -33.59 -8.63 -18.11
N GLU A 299 -33.55 -9.59 -19.05
CA GLU A 299 -34.74 -10.26 -19.59
C GLU A 299 -35.11 -11.57 -18.87
N SER A 300 -34.30 -12.07 -17.93
CA SER A 300 -34.58 -13.35 -17.26
C SER A 300 -35.61 -13.21 -16.15
N ASP A 301 -36.58 -14.13 -16.14
CA ASP A 301 -37.53 -14.32 -15.03
C ASP A 301 -36.89 -15.00 -13.79
N ASP A 302 -35.59 -15.34 -13.83
CA ASP A 302 -34.89 -15.91 -12.67
C ASP A 302 -34.65 -14.81 -11.62
N PRO A 303 -35.25 -14.90 -10.42
CA PRO A 303 -35.04 -13.90 -9.36
C PRO A 303 -33.59 -13.83 -8.86
N LYS A 304 -32.70 -14.76 -9.26
CA LYS A 304 -31.26 -14.72 -8.97
C LYS A 304 -30.46 -13.97 -10.03
N ALA A 305 -31.02 -13.67 -11.19
CA ALA A 305 -30.37 -12.86 -12.20
C ALA A 305 -30.29 -11.41 -11.70
N ILE A 306 -29.09 -10.97 -11.35
CA ILE A 306 -28.85 -9.58 -10.96
C ILE A 306 -28.82 -8.69 -12.20
N ASP A 307 -29.35 -7.47 -12.11
CA ASP A 307 -29.27 -6.49 -13.19
C ASP A 307 -27.82 -6.05 -13.44
N LEU A 308 -27.33 -6.25 -14.67
CA LEU A 308 -25.98 -5.90 -15.12
C LEU A 308 -25.97 -4.75 -16.14
N SER A 309 -27.09 -4.04 -16.29
CA SER A 309 -27.19 -2.85 -17.13
C SER A 309 -26.41 -1.66 -16.54
N ARG A 310 -26.30 -0.60 -17.33
CA ARG A 310 -25.69 0.67 -16.89
C ARG A 310 -26.55 1.38 -15.83
N GLY A 311 -27.86 1.16 -15.84
CA GLY A 311 -28.80 1.87 -14.97
C GLY A 311 -28.99 3.35 -15.34
N PRO A 312 -29.65 4.13 -14.48
CA PRO A 312 -30.01 5.53 -14.76
C PRO A 312 -28.78 6.46 -14.75
N GLU A 313 -28.80 7.51 -15.57
CA GLU A 313 -27.63 8.38 -15.79
C GLU A 313 -27.20 9.19 -14.56
N ASN A 314 -28.12 9.50 -13.65
CA ASN A 314 -27.92 10.38 -12.49
C ASN A 314 -27.28 9.69 -11.27
N GLU A 315 -26.94 8.41 -11.36
CA GLU A 315 -26.30 7.69 -10.27
C GLU A 315 -24.77 7.78 -10.32
N HIS A 316 -24.12 7.59 -9.16
CA HIS A 316 -22.67 7.68 -9.06
C HIS A 316 -21.94 6.48 -9.71
N PHE A 317 -22.51 5.28 -9.64
CA PHE A 317 -21.96 4.06 -10.26
C PHE A 317 -23.01 3.42 -11.17
N PHE A 318 -22.59 2.54 -12.09
CA PHE A 318 -23.53 1.75 -12.89
C PHE A 318 -24.24 0.72 -12.02
N THR A 319 -25.45 0.32 -12.42
CA THR A 319 -26.20 -0.75 -11.73
C THR A 319 -25.40 -2.04 -11.69
N SER A 320 -24.77 -2.42 -12.82
CA SER A 320 -23.84 -3.55 -12.92
C SER A 320 -22.75 -3.55 -11.84
N PHE A 321 -22.08 -2.41 -11.65
CA PHE A 321 -21.02 -2.27 -10.65
C PHE A 321 -21.59 -2.46 -9.25
N ARG A 322 -22.73 -1.84 -8.92
CA ARG A 322 -23.32 -2.02 -7.58
C ARG A 322 -23.72 -3.48 -7.33
N ASN A 323 -24.25 -4.16 -8.33
CA ASN A 323 -24.77 -5.52 -8.21
C ASN A 323 -23.69 -6.60 -8.24
N LEU A 324 -22.52 -6.33 -8.85
CA LEU A 324 -21.36 -7.23 -8.82
C LEU A 324 -20.63 -7.23 -7.47
N LYS A 325 -20.80 -6.20 -6.65
CA LYS A 325 -20.12 -6.03 -5.36
C LYS A 325 -20.14 -7.28 -4.45
N PRO A 326 -21.26 -8.01 -4.25
CA PRO A 326 -21.31 -9.18 -3.37
C PRO A 326 -20.49 -10.39 -3.87
N TYR A 327 -20.06 -10.36 -5.14
CA TYR A 327 -19.30 -11.43 -5.77
C TYR A 327 -17.80 -11.14 -5.83
N CYS A 328 -17.39 -9.93 -5.47
CA CYS A 328 -16.01 -9.47 -5.55
C CYS A 328 -15.36 -9.43 -4.17
N PHE A 329 -14.10 -9.87 -4.11
CA PHE A 329 -13.22 -9.54 -3.00
C PHE A 329 -12.70 -8.12 -3.18
N TYR A 330 -12.63 -7.36 -2.08
CA TYR A 330 -11.96 -6.07 -2.04
C TYR A 330 -11.52 -5.77 -0.61
N PHE A 331 -10.47 -4.99 -0.48
CA PHE A 331 -10.01 -4.48 0.80
C PHE A 331 -10.86 -3.29 1.23
N ASP A 332 -11.41 -3.37 2.43
CA ASP A 332 -12.31 -2.38 2.98
C ASP A 332 -11.83 -1.90 4.34
N HIS A 333 -11.56 -0.60 4.49
CA HIS A 333 -11.11 -0.03 5.77
C HIS A 333 -12.16 -0.15 6.89
N ASN A 334 -13.44 -0.39 6.56
CA ASN A 334 -14.48 -0.63 7.57
C ASN A 334 -14.33 -1.98 8.28
N HIS A 335 -13.50 -2.89 7.74
CA HIS A 335 -13.19 -4.18 8.34
C HIS A 335 -11.69 -4.22 8.66
N TRP A 336 -11.30 -5.06 9.61
CA TRP A 336 -9.88 -5.36 9.79
C TRP A 336 -9.35 -5.95 8.48
N THR A 337 -8.35 -5.31 7.89
CA THR A 337 -7.63 -5.85 6.75
C THR A 337 -6.20 -6.03 7.16
N ASP A 338 -5.67 -7.24 6.97
CA ASP A 338 -4.28 -7.52 7.27
C ASP A 338 -3.36 -6.58 6.48
N PRO A 339 -2.22 -6.17 7.09
CA PRO A 339 -1.23 -5.35 6.41
C PRO A 339 -0.54 -6.13 5.27
N GLU A 340 -0.62 -7.46 5.29
CA GLU A 340 0.00 -8.37 4.34
C GLU A 340 -1.06 -9.15 3.56
N THR A 341 -0.72 -9.62 2.37
CA THR A 341 -1.60 -10.54 1.61
C THR A 341 -1.14 -11.98 1.73
N MET A 342 -2.09 -12.87 1.96
CA MET A 342 -1.88 -14.31 1.93
C MET A 342 -1.93 -14.77 0.46
N PRO A 343 -0.85 -15.39 -0.07
CA PRO A 343 -0.81 -15.86 -1.45
C PRO A 343 -2.02 -16.71 -1.83
N GLY A 344 -2.65 -16.39 -2.96
CA GLY A 344 -3.84 -17.07 -3.48
C GLY A 344 -5.16 -16.79 -2.73
N LYS A 345 -5.17 -15.90 -1.74
CA LYS A 345 -6.37 -15.61 -0.91
C LYS A 345 -6.89 -14.18 -1.02
N PHE A 346 -6.60 -13.47 -2.10
CA PHE A 346 -7.14 -12.13 -2.36
C PHE A 346 -7.53 -11.97 -3.84
N GLY A 347 -8.07 -10.79 -4.19
CA GLY A 347 -8.34 -10.41 -5.57
C GLY A 347 -9.27 -11.38 -6.28
N SER A 348 -8.95 -11.75 -7.51
CA SER A 348 -9.74 -12.70 -8.31
C SER A 348 -9.84 -14.06 -7.65
N ASN A 349 -8.75 -14.59 -7.08
CA ASN A 349 -8.74 -15.90 -6.41
C ASN A 349 -9.69 -15.98 -5.20
N ALA A 350 -9.87 -14.86 -4.50
CA ALA A 350 -10.84 -14.74 -3.40
C ALA A 350 -12.26 -14.32 -3.85
N SER A 351 -12.43 -13.92 -5.11
CA SER A 351 -13.70 -13.43 -5.64
C SER A 351 -14.57 -14.59 -6.11
N LYS A 352 -15.84 -14.60 -5.69
CA LYS A 352 -16.84 -15.56 -6.21
C LYS A 352 -17.08 -15.34 -7.71
N LEU A 353 -16.99 -14.09 -8.16
CA LEU A 353 -17.15 -13.72 -9.56
C LEU A 353 -16.15 -14.46 -10.44
N TYR A 354 -14.87 -14.49 -10.07
CA TYR A 354 -13.85 -15.23 -10.85
C TYR A 354 -14.21 -16.72 -11.01
N ARG A 355 -14.72 -17.35 -9.95
CA ARG A 355 -15.18 -18.75 -10.01
C ARG A 355 -16.35 -18.92 -10.97
N ILE A 356 -17.32 -17.99 -10.93
CA ILE A 356 -18.47 -18.01 -11.85
C ILE A 356 -17.98 -17.88 -13.31
N LEU A 357 -17.08 -16.92 -13.58
CA LEU A 357 -16.57 -16.63 -14.93
C LEU A 357 -15.68 -17.75 -15.51
N THR A 358 -15.04 -18.55 -14.66
CA THR A 358 -14.18 -19.67 -15.06
C THR A 358 -14.87 -21.03 -15.01
N SER A 359 -16.03 -21.10 -14.36
CA SER A 359 -16.91 -22.28 -14.36
C SER A 359 -17.91 -22.24 -15.52
N GLU A 360 -18.64 -23.33 -15.72
CA GLU A 360 -19.79 -23.30 -16.63
C GLU A 360 -20.88 -22.37 -16.09
N HIS A 361 -21.18 -21.31 -16.85
CA HIS A 361 -22.26 -20.36 -16.53
C HIS A 361 -23.18 -20.19 -17.73
N HIS A 362 -24.22 -21.03 -17.84
CA HIS A 362 -25.23 -20.99 -18.90
C HIS A 362 -24.66 -20.91 -20.33
N GLY A 363 -23.55 -21.60 -20.60
CA GLY A 363 -22.89 -21.60 -21.90
C GLY A 363 -22.10 -20.33 -22.25
N LEU A 364 -21.88 -19.43 -21.29
CA LEU A 364 -21.01 -18.25 -21.44
C LEU A 364 -19.62 -18.67 -21.91
N LYS A 365 -19.10 -17.97 -22.93
CA LYS A 365 -17.73 -18.12 -23.42
C LYS A 365 -17.05 -16.75 -23.47
N LEU A 366 -16.11 -16.55 -22.57
CA LEU A 366 -15.20 -15.40 -22.60
C LEU A 366 -13.95 -15.74 -23.40
N THR A 367 -13.44 -14.76 -24.13
CA THR A 367 -12.10 -14.83 -24.70
C THR A 367 -11.06 -14.68 -23.57
N PRO A 368 -9.79 -15.11 -23.79
CA PRO A 368 -8.74 -14.90 -22.80
C PRO A 368 -8.58 -13.43 -22.40
N GLU A 369 -8.70 -12.50 -23.35
CA GLU A 369 -8.62 -11.06 -23.05
C GLU A 369 -9.79 -10.57 -22.19
N GLU A 370 -11.01 -11.00 -22.49
CA GLU A 370 -12.19 -10.58 -21.71
C GLU A 370 -12.11 -11.09 -20.27
N LEU A 371 -11.71 -12.35 -20.07
CA LEU A 371 -11.49 -12.88 -18.73
C LEU A 371 -10.38 -12.12 -18.01
N TYR A 372 -9.27 -11.82 -18.70
CA TYR A 372 -8.17 -11.06 -18.14
C TYR A 372 -8.58 -9.65 -17.68
N ARG A 373 -9.47 -8.97 -18.41
CA ARG A 373 -10.02 -7.65 -18.00
C ARG A 373 -10.78 -7.75 -16.66
N PHE A 374 -11.59 -8.79 -16.45
CA PHE A 374 -12.24 -9.04 -15.17
C PHE A 374 -11.24 -9.33 -14.05
N THR A 375 -10.27 -10.20 -14.31
CA THR A 375 -9.21 -10.54 -13.36
C THR A 375 -8.43 -9.30 -12.93
N LEU A 376 -8.00 -8.48 -13.89
CA LEU A 376 -7.28 -7.24 -13.65
C LEU A 376 -8.09 -6.27 -12.79
N TRP A 377 -9.39 -6.12 -13.05
CA TRP A 377 -10.26 -5.25 -12.26
C TRP A 377 -10.44 -5.75 -10.81
N MET A 378 -10.67 -7.07 -10.63
CA MET A 378 -10.81 -7.67 -9.29
C MET A 378 -9.51 -7.61 -8.48
N ASP A 379 -8.37 -7.89 -9.11
CA ASP A 379 -7.04 -7.86 -8.47
C ASP A 379 -6.64 -6.46 -8.02
N ASN A 380 -7.21 -5.42 -8.64
CA ASN A 380 -6.95 -4.02 -8.32
C ASN A 380 -8.11 -3.38 -7.56
N ASN A 381 -8.72 -4.17 -6.67
CA ASN A 381 -9.65 -3.68 -5.65
C ASN A 381 -10.97 -3.13 -6.19
N CYS A 382 -11.35 -3.51 -7.42
CA CYS A 382 -12.62 -3.19 -8.05
C CYS A 382 -12.92 -1.68 -8.10
N ASP A 383 -11.98 -0.90 -8.64
CA ASP A 383 -12.18 0.53 -8.86
C ASP A 383 -13.17 0.78 -10.01
N PHE A 384 -13.98 1.83 -9.90
CA PHE A 384 -14.86 2.31 -10.97
C PHE A 384 -14.21 3.47 -11.73
N TYR A 385 -13.71 4.44 -10.97
CA TYR A 385 -13.04 5.64 -11.45
C TYR A 385 -11.51 5.51 -11.35
N GLY A 386 -10.81 6.20 -12.24
CA GLY A 386 -9.34 6.22 -12.30
C GLY A 386 -8.75 7.55 -11.85
N ALA A 387 -9.59 8.57 -11.70
CA ALA A 387 -9.22 9.89 -11.22
C ALA A 387 -10.28 10.41 -10.24
N TYR A 388 -9.96 11.43 -9.45
CA TYR A 388 -10.87 12.04 -8.48
C TYR A 388 -11.68 13.20 -9.09
N GLU A 389 -11.36 13.56 -10.31
CA GLU A 389 -11.91 14.67 -11.08
C GLU A 389 -12.95 14.18 -12.10
N GLU A 390 -13.86 15.07 -12.51
CA GLU A 390 -14.73 14.86 -13.68
C GLU A 390 -15.43 13.48 -13.75
N CYS A 391 -16.00 13.01 -12.63
CA CYS A 391 -16.69 11.70 -12.55
C CYS A 391 -17.73 11.51 -13.66
N THR A 392 -18.41 12.59 -14.07
CA THR A 392 -19.40 12.56 -15.17
C THR A 392 -18.75 12.16 -16.50
N LEU A 393 -17.57 12.71 -16.84
CA LEU A 393 -16.85 12.36 -18.07
C LEU A 393 -16.35 10.91 -18.00
N GLN A 394 -15.81 10.50 -16.84
CA GLN A 394 -15.37 9.12 -16.64
C GLN A 394 -16.52 8.11 -16.78
N ARG A 395 -17.71 8.44 -16.26
CA ARG A 395 -18.95 7.62 -16.39
C ARG A 395 -19.43 7.51 -17.84
N GLN A 396 -19.13 8.50 -18.68
CA GLN A 396 -19.37 8.45 -20.13
C GLN A 396 -18.30 7.64 -20.88
N GLY A 397 -17.34 7.05 -20.16
CA GLY A 397 -16.24 6.29 -20.73
C GLY A 397 -15.12 7.18 -21.28
N GLN A 398 -15.02 8.45 -20.88
CA GLN A 398 -13.84 9.28 -21.20
C GLN A 398 -12.71 9.00 -20.20
N ILE A 399 -11.47 9.02 -20.67
CA ILE A 399 -10.31 8.94 -19.78
C ILE A 399 -10.00 10.33 -19.25
N VAL A 400 -9.98 10.46 -17.93
CA VAL A 400 -9.62 11.69 -17.22
C VAL A 400 -8.27 11.44 -16.55
N GLN A 401 -7.28 12.29 -16.85
CA GLN A 401 -5.98 12.23 -16.21
C GLN A 401 -6.04 12.88 -14.82
N PRO A 402 -5.40 12.28 -13.79
CA PRO A 402 -5.38 12.83 -12.45
C PRO A 402 -4.58 14.15 -12.41
N SER A 403 -4.96 15.07 -11.52
CA SER A 403 -4.24 16.34 -11.34
C SER A 403 -2.92 16.20 -10.56
N LEU A 404 -2.74 15.08 -9.84
CA LEU A 404 -1.55 14.74 -9.06
C LEU A 404 -1.02 13.38 -9.53
N GLU A 405 0.29 13.29 -9.78
CA GLU A 405 1.00 12.04 -10.13
C GLU A 405 2.12 11.72 -9.15
#